data_AF-A0A453T4Y6-F1
#
_entry.id   AF-A0A453T4Y6-F1
#
_cell.length_a   1.000
_cell.length_b   1.000
_cell.length_c   1.000
_cell.angle_alpha   90.00
_cell.angle_beta   90.00
_cell.angle_gamma   90.00
#
_symmetry.space_group_name_H-M   'P 1'
#
loop_
_entity.id
_entity.type
_entity.pdbx_description
1 polymer ?
#
loop_
_entity_poly.entity_id
_entity_poly.type
_entity_poly.pdbx_seq_one_letter_code
_entity_poly.pdbx_strand_id
1 'polypeptide(L)'
;MYNLFPDVCAIYSREIFTNFDLIAVSNINEKKLVASGSIARSLLSEQKLRAVLENARQIVKIADEFGSFSQYCWGFLNHKPIVSKIRYPRQVPVKSPKADMMSKDMVRRGLRGVGPTVIYSFMQAAGLTNDHLVSCFRFKECKPSPTLGTSDANRVKTEAERKTEEPRTKAHGEEMTVNSDPSMAIDTLTIS
;
A
#
# COMPACT_ATOMS: atom_id res chain seq x y z
N MET A 1 21.16 -17.12 -20.72
CA MET A 1 20.45 -18.00 -19.77
C MET A 1 20.45 -17.40 -18.35
N TYR A 2 20.13 -16.12 -18.15
CA TYR A 2 20.00 -15.52 -16.81
C TYR A 2 19.10 -14.28 -16.87
N ASN A 3 17.79 -14.45 -16.71
CA ASN A 3 16.83 -13.37 -16.42
C ASN A 3 15.59 -13.89 -15.68
N LEU A 4 15.74 -14.96 -14.87
CA LEU A 4 14.71 -15.42 -13.92
C LEU A 4 14.94 -14.89 -12.49
N PHE A 5 16.01 -14.13 -12.25
CA PHE A 5 16.38 -13.72 -10.88
C PHE A 5 15.45 -12.69 -10.19
N PRO A 6 14.81 -11.71 -10.89
CA PRO A 6 13.96 -10.73 -10.21
C PRO A 6 12.69 -11.37 -9.63
N ASP A 7 12.01 -12.21 -10.43
CA ASP A 7 10.73 -12.81 -10.05
C ASP A 7 10.90 -13.83 -8.93
N VAL A 8 11.99 -14.61 -8.98
CA VAL A 8 12.30 -15.60 -7.95
C VAL A 8 12.61 -14.92 -6.62
N CYS A 9 13.36 -13.81 -6.62
CA CYS A 9 13.68 -13.06 -5.41
C CYS A 9 12.43 -12.40 -4.79
N ALA A 10 11.52 -11.90 -5.62
CA ALA A 10 10.24 -11.34 -5.17
C ALA A 10 9.32 -12.41 -4.55
N ILE A 11 9.24 -13.59 -5.18
CA ILE A 11 8.48 -14.74 -4.67
C ILE A 11 9.04 -15.18 -3.31
N TYR A 12 10.36 -15.40 -3.21
CA TYR A 12 10.97 -15.82 -1.96
C TYR A 12 10.82 -14.78 -0.85
N SER A 13 10.88 -13.48 -1.18
CA SER A 13 10.64 -12.43 -0.20
C SER A 13 9.20 -12.49 0.35
N ARG A 14 8.21 -12.77 -0.50
CA ARG A 14 6.82 -12.97 -0.05
C ARG A 14 6.69 -14.20 0.84
N GLU A 15 7.30 -15.33 0.49
CA GLU A 15 7.24 -16.52 1.34
C GLU A 15 7.91 -16.30 2.70
N ILE A 16 9.12 -15.74 2.72
CA ILE A 16 9.91 -15.53 3.95
C ILE A 16 9.21 -14.55 4.90
N PHE A 17 8.57 -13.52 4.36
CA PHE A 17 7.86 -12.51 5.14
C PHE A 17 6.35 -12.72 5.13
N THR A 18 5.87 -13.95 4.94
CA THR A 18 4.44 -14.31 5.09
C THR A 18 3.50 -13.34 4.35
N ASN A 19 3.76 -13.14 3.06
CA ASN A 19 3.07 -12.19 2.16
C ASN A 19 3.05 -10.73 2.66
N PHE A 20 4.05 -10.36 3.47
CA PHE A 20 4.17 -9.07 4.16
C PHE A 20 3.03 -8.78 5.15
N ASP A 21 2.42 -9.82 5.73
CA ASP A 21 1.51 -9.66 6.86
C ASP A 21 2.24 -9.03 8.06
N LEU A 22 1.82 -7.84 8.48
CA LEU A 22 2.53 -7.05 9.48
C LEU A 22 2.62 -7.76 10.83
N ILE A 23 1.53 -8.43 11.25
CA ILE A 23 1.46 -9.10 12.55
C ILE A 23 2.36 -10.33 12.54
N ALA A 24 2.26 -11.19 11.52
CA ALA A 24 3.09 -12.36 11.36
C ALA A 24 4.58 -11.97 11.28
N VAL A 25 4.93 -10.97 10.47
CA VAL A 25 6.32 -10.50 10.34
C VAL A 25 6.84 -9.94 11.66
N SER A 26 6.02 -9.18 12.41
CA SER A 26 6.44 -8.61 13.71
C SER A 26 6.78 -9.69 14.75
N ASN A 27 6.16 -10.87 14.62
CA ASN A 27 6.29 -12.03 15.50
C ASN A 27 7.31 -13.08 15.02
N ILE A 28 7.95 -12.89 13.85
CA ILE A 28 9.01 -13.80 13.38
C ILE A 28 10.16 -13.82 14.40
N ASN A 29 10.63 -15.03 14.72
CA ASN A 29 11.78 -15.22 15.58
C ASN A 29 13.07 -14.74 14.88
N GLU A 30 13.60 -13.61 15.34
CA GLU A 30 14.79 -12.97 14.78
C GLU A 30 16.00 -13.92 14.70
N LYS A 31 16.27 -14.70 15.76
CA LYS A 31 17.42 -15.61 15.80
C LYS A 31 17.35 -16.65 14.70
N LYS A 32 16.15 -17.17 14.40
CA LYS A 32 15.93 -18.12 13.31
C LYS A 32 16.06 -17.45 11.94
N LEU A 33 15.56 -16.22 11.81
CA LEU A 33 15.61 -15.49 10.55
C LEU A 33 17.05 -15.12 10.15
N VAL A 34 17.88 -14.68 11.10
CA VAL A 34 19.25 -14.20 10.82
C VAL A 34 20.32 -15.29 10.89
N ALA A 35 19.95 -16.54 11.23
CA ALA A 35 20.88 -17.65 11.34
C ALA A 35 21.68 -17.88 10.05
N SER A 36 22.98 -18.17 10.20
CA SER A 36 23.87 -18.53 9.09
C SER A 36 23.40 -19.84 8.44
N GLY A 37 22.70 -19.72 7.31
CA GLY A 37 22.09 -20.86 6.60
C GLY A 37 20.59 -20.71 6.34
N SER A 38 19.94 -19.67 6.88
CA SER A 38 18.56 -19.37 6.51
C SER A 38 18.47 -18.88 5.04
N ILE A 39 17.37 -19.20 4.36
CA ILE A 39 17.08 -18.68 3.00
C ILE A 39 17.01 -17.14 3.06
N ALA A 40 16.51 -16.57 4.16
CA ALA A 40 16.47 -15.13 4.34
C ALA A 40 17.87 -14.48 4.29
N ARG A 41 18.90 -15.15 4.83
CA ARG A 41 20.28 -14.65 4.85
C ARG A 41 20.98 -14.72 3.50
N SER A 42 20.51 -15.56 2.57
CA SER A 42 21.01 -15.59 1.19
C SER A 42 20.43 -14.48 0.32
N LEU A 43 19.23 -13.98 0.65
CA LEU A 43 18.57 -12.90 -0.08
C LEU A 43 18.91 -11.50 0.45
N LEU A 44 19.04 -11.37 1.77
CA LEU A 44 19.22 -10.09 2.45
C LEU A 44 20.34 -10.15 3.48
N SER A 45 21.01 -9.01 3.66
CA SER A 45 21.94 -8.85 4.78
C SER A 45 21.17 -8.88 6.10
N GLU A 46 21.83 -9.35 7.16
CA GLU A 46 21.26 -9.38 8.51
C GLU A 46 20.73 -8.03 8.98
N GLN A 47 21.44 -6.94 8.68
CA GLN A 47 20.96 -5.60 9.00
C GLN A 47 19.62 -5.29 8.34
N LYS A 48 19.41 -5.73 7.09
CA LYS A 48 18.13 -5.56 6.39
C LYS A 48 17.05 -6.46 6.97
N LEU A 49 17.37 -7.70 7.31
CA LEU A 49 16.41 -8.62 7.97
C LEU A 49 15.92 -8.05 9.30
N ARG A 50 16.85 -7.59 10.15
CA ARG A 50 16.50 -6.95 11.43
C ARG A 50 15.69 -5.67 11.23
N ALA A 51 16.04 -4.87 10.22
CA ALA A 51 15.28 -3.67 9.87
C ALA A 51 13.83 -3.99 9.45
N VAL A 52 13.60 -5.06 8.69
CA VAL A 52 12.23 -5.48 8.30
C VAL A 52 11.40 -5.87 9.52
N LEU A 53 11.96 -6.68 10.44
CA LEU A 53 11.26 -7.08 11.66
C LEU A 53 10.93 -5.88 12.54
N GLU A 54 11.91 -4.99 12.75
CA GLU A 54 11.71 -3.80 13.57
C GLU A 54 10.71 -2.84 12.93
N ASN A 55 10.78 -2.64 11.62
CA ASN A 55 9.82 -1.82 10.89
C ASN A 55 8.40 -2.37 11.02
N ALA A 56 8.19 -3.70 10.91
CA ALA A 56 6.88 -4.31 11.09
C ALA A 56 6.32 -4.00 12.49
N ARG A 57 7.13 -4.17 13.54
CA ARG A 57 6.73 -3.85 14.93
C ARG A 57 6.36 -2.37 15.10
N GLN A 58 7.13 -1.46 14.52
CA GLN A 58 6.84 -0.02 14.61
C GLN A 58 5.62 0.38 13.79
N ILE A 59 5.40 -0.24 12.62
CA ILE A 59 4.21 -0.01 11.80
C ILE A 59 2.95 -0.45 12.53
N VAL A 60 2.96 -1.58 13.23
CA VAL A 60 1.80 -2.02 14.05
C VAL A 60 1.46 -0.96 15.10
N LYS A 61 2.45 -0.45 15.84
CA LYS A 61 2.22 0.63 16.83
C LYS A 61 1.68 1.91 16.20
N ILE A 62 2.19 2.28 15.02
CA ILE A 62 1.67 3.42 14.26
C ILE A 62 0.22 3.18 13.85
N ALA A 63 -0.11 1.97 13.39
CA ALA A 63 -1.48 1.62 13.05
C ALA A 63 -2.40 1.72 14.28
N ASP A 64 -1.96 1.27 15.45
CA ASP A 64 -2.71 1.40 16.70
C ASP A 64 -2.96 2.88 17.08
N GLU A 65 -1.98 3.77 16.87
CA GLU A 65 -2.07 5.20 17.21
C GLU A 65 -2.94 6.00 16.21
N PHE A 66 -2.84 5.70 14.91
CA PHE A 66 -3.47 6.47 13.84
C PHE A 66 -4.65 5.77 13.17
N GLY A 67 -5.05 4.60 13.68
CA GLY A 67 -6.07 3.71 13.10
C GLY A 67 -5.54 2.83 11.96
N SER A 68 -4.65 3.35 11.11
CA SER A 68 -3.90 2.54 10.14
C SER A 68 -2.63 3.22 9.65
N PHE A 69 -1.69 2.44 9.10
CA PHE A 69 -0.49 2.99 8.47
C PHE A 69 -0.80 3.86 7.24
N SER A 70 -1.88 3.53 6.52
CA SER A 70 -2.38 4.33 5.41
C SER A 70 -2.86 5.71 5.87
N GLN A 71 -3.69 5.76 6.92
CA GLN A 71 -4.16 7.02 7.52
C GLN A 71 -3.00 7.88 8.02
N TYR A 72 -2.01 7.26 8.68
CA TYR A 72 -0.78 7.92 9.09
C TYR A 72 -0.06 8.56 7.89
N CYS A 73 0.16 7.82 6.79
CA CYS A 73 0.85 8.35 5.61
C CYS A 73 0.05 9.49 4.95
N TRP A 74 -1.26 9.32 4.77
CA TRP A 74 -2.13 10.33 4.18
C TRP A 74 -2.28 11.59 5.05
N GLY A 75 -2.13 11.47 6.37
CA GLY A 75 -2.14 12.60 7.30
C GLY A 75 -1.07 13.66 6.98
N PHE A 76 0.12 13.26 6.53
CA PHE A 76 1.16 14.21 6.10
C PHE A 76 0.76 15.04 4.87
N LEU A 77 -0.19 14.54 4.08
CA LEU A 77 -0.68 15.12 2.84
C LEU A 77 -2.07 15.75 2.98
N ASN A 78 -2.61 15.86 4.20
CA ASN A 78 -3.99 16.30 4.44
C ASN A 78 -5.01 15.48 3.63
N HIS A 79 -4.76 14.18 3.47
CA HIS A 79 -5.57 13.24 2.67
C HIS A 79 -5.78 13.68 1.21
N LYS A 80 -4.85 14.48 0.67
CA LYS A 80 -4.88 14.94 -0.72
C LYS A 80 -3.57 14.58 -1.42
N PRO A 81 -3.61 13.73 -2.46
CA PRO A 81 -2.43 13.38 -3.24
C PRO A 81 -1.82 14.59 -3.94
N ILE A 82 -0.49 14.56 -4.07
CA ILE A 82 0.26 15.57 -4.79
C ILE A 82 0.25 15.20 -6.28
N VAL A 83 -0.12 16.13 -7.15
CA VAL A 83 -0.07 15.90 -8.61
C VAL A 83 0.98 16.82 -9.22
N SER A 84 2.11 16.24 -9.60
CA SER A 84 3.23 16.97 -10.20
C SER A 84 3.04 17.05 -11.71
N LYS A 85 2.93 18.26 -12.27
CA LYS A 85 2.77 18.48 -13.73
C LYS A 85 4.13 18.48 -14.44
N ILE A 86 4.88 17.39 -14.31
CA ILE A 86 6.26 17.28 -14.78
C ILE A 86 6.28 17.10 -16.31
N ARG A 87 7.06 17.92 -17.03
CA ARG A 87 7.18 17.81 -18.49
C ARG A 87 8.30 16.90 -18.94
N TYR A 88 9.42 16.91 -18.22
CA TYR A 88 10.64 16.19 -18.61
C TYR A 88 11.17 15.32 -17.45
N PRO A 89 11.71 14.11 -17.72
CA PRO A 89 12.25 13.23 -16.68
C PRO A 89 13.27 13.89 -15.75
N ARG A 90 14.13 14.75 -16.30
CA ARG A 90 15.16 15.50 -15.53
C ARG A 90 14.58 16.48 -14.49
N GLN A 91 13.30 16.77 -14.56
CA GLN A 91 12.59 17.64 -13.60
C GLN A 91 11.96 16.85 -12.45
N VAL A 92 11.96 15.50 -12.51
CA VAL A 92 11.50 14.67 -11.40
C VAL A 92 12.48 14.86 -10.24
N PRO A 93 12.03 15.38 -9.09
CA PRO A 93 12.93 15.62 -7.98
C PRO A 93 13.32 14.29 -7.33
N VAL A 94 14.49 14.26 -6.68
CA VAL A 94 14.96 13.07 -5.96
C VAL A 94 14.37 12.99 -4.55
N LYS A 95 13.89 14.12 -4.02
CA LYS A 95 13.26 14.26 -2.69
C LYS A 95 12.28 15.42 -2.70
N SER A 96 11.38 15.47 -1.72
CA SER A 96 10.46 16.60 -1.52
C SER A 96 10.42 17.03 -0.06
N PRO A 97 10.02 18.28 0.25
CA PRO A 97 9.84 18.73 1.63
C PRO A 97 8.88 17.85 2.44
N LYS A 98 7.82 17.32 1.79
CA LYS A 98 6.88 16.40 2.43
C LYS A 98 7.53 15.05 2.76
N ALA A 99 8.36 14.52 1.86
CA ALA A 99 9.13 13.31 2.12
C ALA A 99 10.17 13.52 3.25
N ASP A 100 10.82 14.70 3.30
CA ASP A 100 11.75 15.04 4.39
C ASP A 100 11.04 15.05 5.75
N MET A 101 9.84 15.62 5.84
CA MET A 101 9.03 15.62 7.07
C MET A 101 8.62 14.21 7.49
N MET A 102 8.08 13.42 6.56
CA MET A 102 7.62 12.06 6.82
C MET A 102 8.78 11.14 7.20
N SER A 103 9.91 11.25 6.52
CA SER A 103 11.15 10.54 6.84
C SER A 103 11.62 10.85 8.25
N LYS A 104 11.69 12.13 8.65
CA LYS A 104 12.09 12.52 10.00
C LYS A 104 11.16 11.97 11.08
N ASP A 105 9.86 11.87 10.80
CA ASP A 105 8.90 11.28 11.73
C ASP A 105 9.08 9.76 11.85
N MET A 106 9.17 9.06 10.72
CA MET A 106 9.40 7.62 10.69
C MET A 106 10.73 7.22 11.38
N VAL A 107 11.80 8.00 11.17
CA VAL A 107 13.07 7.79 11.88
C VAL A 107 12.90 7.98 13.39
N ARG A 108 12.18 9.03 13.83
CA ARG A 108 11.90 9.26 15.26
C ARG A 108 11.07 8.13 15.88
N ARG A 109 10.18 7.52 15.11
CA ARG A 109 9.38 6.34 15.50
C ARG A 109 10.16 5.02 15.43
N GLY A 110 11.44 5.06 15.07
CA GLY A 110 12.32 3.89 15.10
C GLY A 110 12.35 3.08 13.80
N LEU A 111 11.65 3.51 12.73
CA LEU A 111 11.78 2.86 11.44
C LEU A 111 13.21 3.02 10.90
N ARG A 112 13.67 1.99 10.20
CA ARG A 112 15.00 1.85 9.60
C ARG A 112 14.89 1.84 8.08
N GLY A 113 15.89 2.42 7.41
CA GLY A 113 15.91 2.50 5.94
C GLY A 113 14.95 3.54 5.34
N VAL A 114 14.37 4.41 6.16
CA VAL A 114 13.36 5.40 5.79
C VAL A 114 13.96 6.78 5.53
N GLY A 115 15.07 6.85 4.79
CA GLY A 115 15.70 8.13 4.42
C GLY A 115 14.82 8.94 3.44
N PRO A 116 14.99 10.26 3.30
CA PRO A 116 14.06 11.09 2.54
C PRO A 116 13.89 10.70 1.07
N THR A 117 14.96 10.26 0.41
CA THR A 117 14.89 9.73 -0.97
C THR A 117 14.07 8.46 -1.03
N VAL A 118 14.27 7.52 -0.10
CA VAL A 118 13.51 6.26 -0.03
C VAL A 118 12.04 6.54 0.21
N ILE A 119 11.75 7.48 1.12
CA ILE A 119 10.38 7.89 1.42
C ILE A 119 9.73 8.60 0.23
N TYR A 120 10.48 9.41 -0.52
CA TYR A 120 9.94 10.02 -1.72
C TYR A 120 9.62 8.97 -2.80
N SER A 121 10.50 8.00 -3.02
CA SER A 121 10.22 6.86 -3.91
C SER A 121 9.04 6.02 -3.44
N PHE A 122 8.90 5.81 -2.13
CA PHE A 122 7.71 5.16 -1.56
C PHE A 122 6.44 5.97 -1.84
N MET A 123 6.47 7.29 -1.66
CA MET A 123 5.31 8.16 -1.96
C MET A 123 4.89 8.05 -3.43
N GLN A 124 5.85 7.94 -4.35
CA GLN A 124 5.58 7.75 -5.78
C GLN A 124 4.95 6.38 -6.03
N ALA A 125 5.52 5.31 -5.48
CA ALA A 125 5.04 3.94 -5.67
C ALA A 125 3.67 3.69 -5.02
N ALA A 126 3.40 4.31 -3.86
CA ALA A 126 2.15 4.19 -3.11
C ALA A 126 1.03 5.12 -3.62
N GLY A 127 1.30 5.95 -4.63
CA GLY A 127 0.31 6.89 -5.19
C GLY A 127 0.01 8.11 -4.30
N LEU A 128 0.82 8.37 -3.27
CA LEU A 128 0.75 9.61 -2.48
C LEU A 128 1.15 10.83 -3.33
N THR A 129 2.02 10.61 -4.32
CA THR A 129 2.32 11.58 -5.38
C THR A 129 2.13 10.94 -6.75
N ASN A 130 1.51 11.68 -7.67
CA ASN A 130 1.46 11.37 -9.08
C ASN A 130 2.53 12.20 -9.80
N ASP A 131 3.68 11.56 -10.02
CA ASP A 131 4.84 12.15 -10.72
C ASP A 131 4.99 11.62 -12.15
N HIS A 132 3.95 11.01 -12.71
CA HIS A 132 3.94 10.69 -14.13
C HIS A 132 4.17 11.97 -14.95
N LEU A 133 4.94 11.86 -16.03
CA LEU A 133 5.08 12.98 -16.97
C LEU A 133 3.71 13.34 -17.52
N VAL A 134 3.47 14.60 -17.82
CA VAL A 134 2.21 15.05 -18.44
C VAL A 134 1.92 14.37 -19.78
N SER A 135 2.96 13.85 -20.45
CA SER A 135 2.87 13.06 -21.69
C SER A 135 2.66 11.56 -21.47
N CYS A 136 2.78 11.07 -20.24
CA CYS A 136 2.54 9.66 -19.91
C CYS A 136 1.05 9.33 -20.03
N PHE A 137 0.72 8.22 -20.69
CA PHE A 137 -0.67 7.77 -20.86
C PHE A 137 -1.41 7.61 -19.52
N ARG A 138 -0.70 7.20 -18.47
CA ARG A 138 -1.25 7.01 -17.12
C ARG A 138 -1.41 8.30 -16.30
N PHE A 139 -0.91 9.45 -16.77
CA PHE A 139 -0.96 10.69 -15.98
C PHE A 139 -2.39 11.07 -15.58
N LYS A 140 -3.34 10.92 -16.51
CA LYS A 140 -4.76 11.19 -16.27
C LYS A 140 -5.43 10.09 -15.45
N GLU A 141 -5.07 8.82 -15.68
CA GLU A 141 -5.62 7.66 -14.96
C GLU A 141 -5.21 7.65 -13.49
N CYS A 142 -3.94 7.96 -13.20
CA CYS A 142 -3.41 8.11 -11.85
C CYS A 142 -3.74 9.48 -11.24
N LYS A 143 -4.51 10.33 -11.93
CA LYS A 143 -5.01 11.57 -11.34
C LYS A 143 -6.18 11.18 -10.43
N PRO A 144 -6.07 11.44 -9.13
CA PRO A 144 -7.10 11.06 -8.18
C PRO A 144 -8.38 11.81 -8.49
N SER A 145 -9.50 11.07 -8.58
CA SER A 145 -10.82 11.66 -8.72
C SER A 145 -11.22 12.32 -7.38
N PRO A 146 -11.95 13.44 -7.41
CA PRO A 146 -12.33 14.13 -6.17
C PRO A 146 -13.54 13.45 -5.52
N THR A 147 -13.37 12.32 -4.82
CA THR A 147 -14.37 11.70 -3.90
C THR A 147 -13.77 10.41 -3.30
N LEU A 148 -13.94 10.00 -2.03
CA LEU A 148 -14.80 10.37 -0.90
C LEU A 148 -14.01 10.14 0.41
N GLY A 149 -14.10 11.08 1.35
CA GLY A 149 -13.75 10.81 2.75
C GLY A 149 -14.85 9.98 3.41
N THR A 150 -14.46 9.06 4.29
CA THR A 150 -15.23 8.54 5.44
C THR A 150 -16.74 8.33 5.24
N SER A 151 -17.18 7.13 4.89
CA SER A 151 -18.49 6.62 5.29
C SER A 151 -18.66 5.12 5.02
N ASP A 152 -18.22 4.25 5.93
CA ASP A 152 -18.74 2.88 6.03
C ASP A 152 -18.89 2.48 7.52
N ALA A 153 -19.47 3.37 8.30
CA ALA A 153 -19.92 3.13 9.66
C ALA A 153 -21.31 3.74 9.87
N ASN A 154 -22.27 3.38 9.01
CA ASN A 154 -23.70 3.42 9.32
C ASN A 154 -24.51 2.80 8.18
N ARG A 155 -24.66 1.47 8.21
CA ARG A 155 -25.75 0.79 7.51
C ARG A 155 -26.28 -0.36 8.36
N VAL A 156 -26.79 -0.01 9.54
CA VAL A 156 -27.79 -0.80 10.24
C VAL A 156 -28.90 0.16 10.66
N LYS A 157 -30.15 -0.25 10.40
CA LYS A 157 -31.41 0.51 10.49
C LYS A 157 -31.77 1.23 9.19
N THR A 158 -32.49 0.55 8.32
CA THR A 158 -33.94 0.75 8.16
C THR A 158 -34.46 -0.37 7.25
N GLU A 159 -34.86 -1.50 7.85
CA GLU A 159 -35.62 -2.56 7.18
C GLU A 159 -36.90 -2.76 7.99
N ALA A 160 -37.90 -1.96 7.67
CA ALA A 160 -39.30 -2.23 8.00
C ALA A 160 -40.17 -1.41 7.04
N GLU A 161 -41.14 -2.11 6.43
CA GLU A 161 -42.27 -1.58 5.64
C GLU A 161 -42.04 -1.32 4.14
N ARG A 162 -42.18 -2.37 3.32
CA ARG A 162 -43.46 -2.66 2.62
C ARG A 162 -43.35 -3.92 1.76
N LYS A 163 -44.17 -4.91 2.10
CA LYS A 163 -44.59 -5.98 1.19
C LYS A 163 -45.73 -5.44 0.31
N THR A 164 -45.76 -5.85 -0.96
CA THR A 164 -46.82 -6.63 -1.64
C THR A 164 -46.94 -6.20 -3.11
N GLU A 165 -47.06 -7.22 -3.97
CA GLU A 165 -47.59 -7.25 -5.34
C GLU A 165 -46.60 -7.36 -6.53
N GLU A 166 -46.59 -8.57 -7.10
CA GLU A 166 -46.20 -8.98 -8.47
C GLU A 166 -47.49 -9.52 -9.15
N PRO A 167 -47.56 -9.89 -10.46
CA PRO A 167 -46.56 -9.77 -11.56
C PRO A 167 -47.18 -9.39 -12.94
N ARG A 168 -46.34 -9.04 -13.95
CA ARG A 168 -46.53 -9.50 -15.35
C ARG A 168 -45.35 -9.22 -16.31
N THR A 169 -44.75 -10.31 -16.81
CA THR A 169 -44.20 -10.61 -18.15
C THR A 169 -43.75 -9.49 -19.11
N LYS A 170 -42.51 -9.56 -19.62
CA LYS A 170 -42.11 -10.20 -20.93
C LYS A 170 -40.60 -10.06 -21.19
N ALA A 171 -40.08 -10.99 -21.99
CA ALA A 171 -38.69 -11.30 -22.25
C ALA A 171 -38.06 -10.61 -23.49
N HIS A 172 -36.75 -10.36 -23.43
CA HIS A 172 -35.69 -10.32 -24.47
C HIS A 172 -34.49 -9.60 -23.83
N GLY A 173 -33.21 -9.92 -23.97
CA GLY A 173 -32.39 -10.85 -24.74
C GLY A 173 -30.93 -10.41 -24.47
N GLU A 174 -29.98 -11.35 -24.47
CA GLU A 174 -28.49 -11.26 -24.47
C GLU A 174 -27.78 -9.92 -24.18
N GLU A 175 -26.79 -9.93 -23.28
CA GLU A 175 -25.35 -9.97 -23.67
C GLU A 175 -24.43 -10.11 -22.43
N MET A 176 -23.40 -10.93 -22.60
CA MET A 176 -22.42 -11.35 -21.58
C MET A 176 -21.16 -10.50 -21.72
N THR A 177 -20.81 -9.72 -20.69
CA THR A 177 -19.47 -9.11 -20.59
C THR A 177 -18.88 -9.32 -19.20
N VAL A 178 -17.76 -10.04 -19.18
CA VAL A 178 -16.92 -10.29 -18.01
C VAL A 178 -16.15 -9.01 -17.73
N ASN A 179 -16.53 -8.28 -16.67
CA ASN A 179 -15.71 -7.20 -16.14
C ASN A 179 -14.76 -7.77 -15.09
N SER A 180 -13.51 -8.02 -15.50
CA SER A 180 -12.40 -8.26 -14.58
C SER A 180 -11.90 -6.93 -14.03
N ASP A 181 -12.38 -6.56 -12.85
CA ASP A 181 -11.82 -5.52 -11.99
C ASP A 181 -10.37 -5.86 -11.61
N PRO A 182 -9.40 -4.94 -11.76
CA PRO A 182 -8.15 -4.99 -11.03
C PRO A 182 -8.09 -3.82 -10.04
N SER A 183 -9.03 -3.78 -9.09
CA SER A 183 -8.89 -2.96 -7.90
C SER A 183 -8.24 -3.81 -6.81
N MET A 184 -6.91 -3.81 -6.74
CA MET A 184 -6.21 -4.31 -5.58
C MET A 184 -6.37 -3.29 -4.44
N ALA A 185 -7.46 -3.45 -3.69
CA ALA A 185 -7.61 -2.84 -2.38
C ALA A 185 -6.48 -3.33 -1.47
N ILE A 186 -5.70 -2.38 -0.95
CA ILE A 186 -4.86 -2.60 0.20
C ILE A 186 -5.82 -2.54 1.40
N ASP A 187 -5.69 -3.50 2.31
CA ASP A 187 -6.50 -3.76 3.51
C ASP A 187 -7.64 -4.78 3.31
N THR A 188 -7.30 -6.05 3.46
CA THR A 188 -8.24 -7.05 4.01
C THR A 188 -7.55 -7.81 5.12
N LEU A 189 -7.53 -7.22 6.31
CA LEU A 189 -7.28 -7.91 7.57
C LEU A 189 -8.33 -7.43 8.56
N THR A 190 -9.46 -8.12 8.57
CA THR A 190 -10.46 -8.01 9.64
C THR A 190 -9.95 -8.83 10.81
N ILE A 191 -9.80 -8.19 11.96
CA ILE A 191 -9.52 -8.83 13.25
C ILE A 191 -10.74 -9.68 13.60
N SER A 192 -10.51 -10.95 13.93
CA SER A 192 -11.42 -11.82 14.68
C SER A 192 -10.61 -12.61 15.70
#